data_AF-A0A843GNQ2-F1
#
_entry.id   AF-A0A843GNQ2-F1
#
_cell.length_a   1.000
_cell.length_b   1.000
_cell.length_c   1.000
_cell.angle_alpha   90.00
_cell.angle_beta   90.00
_cell.angle_gamma   90.00
#
_symmetry.space_group_name_H-M   'P 1'
#
loop_
_entity.id
_entity.type
_entity.pdbx_description
1 polymer ?
#
loop_
_entity_poly.entity_id
_entity_poly.type
_entity_poly.pdbx_seq_one_letter_code
_entity_poly.pdbx_strand_id
1 'polypeptide(L)'
;MSFAVKLLNFQKRENSTKQPTAAQIAAASSFDCLLLDETSLMNPTFKLDIGSNPIGNNYCYVADFNRYYFISDITSHQNFWYISCRCDTLASFKSEILAGSHYVLRSASNYDEYIMDTIYPSKIKETGSFTSFTDPFAYTRGHSYVWCITGDVISNSLVNQQIGSSVYYWMDDAECYTFINYLLDHVDQYSDIQAQEYSVAMQKALLNPIQYVNSIILLPFDKNTTLATNNHVKFGYYDIEVQGTGVDIKRITQGTMTHDETVTITLPKHPQAATRGKFMNNAPYTAYEIFLGPLGTIPIDPASLIDETSIQIYVNTEVCTGSCQVFIRGASSGVQIYTGTCQAGVPVHVSQITRDMLGEVQNNLNMQFATGAALSSAIGSGIATGAATVASGGAAGLVTGTSAYGGVMNSIMSIGGMAFDAVRLKYPTCTGGGANGTFMNMHSTCYLNAKFYEIVGENKTELGRPLYQTKTLSSLSGFCVCSGADAQISGIADEVIAINNYLNSGFFIE
;
A
#
# COMPACT_ATOMS: atom_id res chain seq x y z
N MET A 1 2.98 54.33 -50.20
CA MET A 1 1.70 54.17 -49.49
C MET A 1 1.94 54.52 -48.03
N SER A 2 1.12 55.40 -47.45
CA SER A 2 1.15 55.68 -46.02
C SER A 2 0.30 54.65 -45.27
N PHE A 3 0.72 54.27 -44.07
CA PHE A 3 -0.01 53.36 -43.19
C PHE A 3 -0.03 53.93 -41.77
N ALA A 4 -1.00 53.50 -40.97
CA ALA A 4 -1.18 53.99 -39.61
C ALA A 4 -0.41 53.14 -38.60
N VAL A 5 0.44 53.79 -37.81
CA VAL A 5 1.13 53.21 -36.65
C VAL A 5 0.45 53.70 -35.38
N LYS A 6 0.00 52.76 -34.55
CA LYS A 6 -0.61 53.07 -33.26
C LYS A 6 0.37 52.84 -32.13
N LEU A 7 0.66 53.86 -31.34
CA LEU A 7 1.59 53.79 -30.19
C LEU A 7 0.81 53.59 -28.89
N LEU A 8 1.30 52.68 -28.05
CA LEU A 8 0.66 52.30 -26.79
C LEU A 8 1.69 52.21 -25.65
N ASN A 9 1.20 52.38 -24.43
CA ASN A 9 1.85 51.92 -23.21
C ASN A 9 1.16 50.62 -22.76
N PHE A 10 1.85 49.50 -22.90
CA PHE A 10 1.31 48.17 -22.64
C PHE A 10 2.27 47.35 -21.77
N GLN A 11 1.75 46.83 -20.66
CA GLN A 11 2.51 45.95 -19.78
C GLN A 11 2.32 44.49 -20.20
N LYS A 12 3.40 43.92 -20.72
CA LYS A 12 3.43 42.56 -21.26
C LYS A 12 4.81 41.92 -21.04
N ARG A 13 4.79 40.61 -20.79
CA ARG A 13 5.99 39.75 -20.78
C ARG A 13 6.40 39.40 -22.20
N GLU A 14 7.69 39.27 -22.44
CA GLU A 14 8.23 38.93 -23.76
C GLU A 14 7.70 37.59 -24.29
N ASN A 15 7.64 36.56 -23.44
CA ASN A 15 7.16 35.23 -23.80
C ASN A 15 5.64 35.06 -23.59
N SER A 16 4.84 36.11 -23.79
CA SER A 16 3.39 36.06 -23.63
C SER A 16 2.64 36.26 -24.95
N THR A 17 1.47 35.66 -25.07
CA THR A 17 0.51 35.89 -26.18
C THR A 17 -0.41 37.09 -25.94
N LYS A 18 -0.34 37.75 -24.78
CA LYS A 18 -1.22 38.86 -24.42
C LYS A 18 -1.25 39.95 -25.50
N GLN A 19 -2.44 40.48 -25.76
CA GLN A 19 -2.65 41.56 -26.73
C GLN A 19 -3.32 42.76 -26.04
N PRO A 20 -3.08 44.01 -26.50
CA PRO A 20 -3.91 45.14 -26.13
C PRO A 20 -5.36 44.88 -26.54
N THR A 21 -6.31 45.27 -25.70
CA THR A 21 -7.75 45.16 -26.01
C THR A 21 -8.14 46.07 -27.18
N ALA A 22 -9.23 45.75 -27.87
CA ALA A 22 -9.74 46.58 -28.96
C ALA A 22 -9.98 48.05 -28.53
N ALA A 23 -10.43 48.27 -27.30
CA ALA A 23 -10.61 49.61 -26.73
C ALA A 23 -9.27 50.36 -26.56
N GLN A 24 -8.21 49.67 -26.10
CA GLN A 24 -6.88 50.26 -25.99
C GLN A 24 -6.29 50.60 -27.35
N ILE A 25 -6.49 49.76 -28.36
CA ILE A 25 -6.07 50.03 -29.74
C ILE A 25 -6.88 51.18 -30.37
N ALA A 26 -8.16 51.31 -30.02
CA ALA A 26 -8.99 52.42 -30.49
C ALA A 26 -8.60 53.76 -29.85
N ALA A 27 -8.20 53.74 -28.56
CA ALA A 27 -7.76 54.92 -27.82
C ALA A 27 -6.29 55.31 -28.07
N ALA A 28 -5.50 54.43 -28.69
CA ALA A 28 -4.09 54.66 -28.99
C ALA A 28 -3.89 55.82 -29.98
N SER A 29 -2.84 56.62 -29.76
CA SER A 29 -2.43 57.67 -30.68
C SER A 29 -1.99 57.05 -32.01
N SER A 30 -2.67 57.46 -33.09
CA SER A 30 -2.43 56.96 -34.45
C SER A 30 -1.65 58.00 -35.24
N PHE A 31 -0.57 57.56 -35.89
CA PHE A 31 0.30 58.41 -36.69
C PHE A 31 0.48 57.81 -38.07
N ASP A 32 0.40 58.64 -39.10
CA ASP A 32 0.68 58.22 -40.47
C ASP A 32 2.19 58.09 -40.66
N CYS A 33 2.62 56.92 -41.12
CA CYS A 33 4.00 56.61 -41.42
C CYS A 33 4.16 56.28 -42.90
N LEU A 34 5.31 56.64 -43.46
CA LEU A 34 5.79 56.12 -44.74
C LEU A 34 6.85 55.06 -44.44
N LEU A 35 6.85 53.97 -45.21
CA LEU A 35 7.94 52.99 -45.17
C LEU A 35 9.22 53.69 -45.62
N LEU A 36 10.32 53.47 -44.90
CA LEU A 36 11.65 53.86 -45.37
C LEU A 36 12.09 52.91 -46.47
N ASP A 37 13.06 53.34 -47.30
CA ASP A 37 13.52 52.62 -48.50
C ASP A 37 13.92 51.16 -48.21
N GLU A 38 14.48 50.89 -47.03
CA GLU A 38 14.73 49.53 -46.51
C GLU A 38 14.12 49.39 -45.11
N THR A 39 13.03 48.63 -44.98
CA THR A 39 12.41 48.35 -43.69
C THR A 39 12.16 46.85 -43.53
N SER A 40 12.72 46.24 -42.48
CA SER A 40 12.44 44.85 -42.12
C SER A 40 11.10 44.74 -41.41
N LEU A 41 10.28 43.73 -41.75
CA LEU A 41 9.06 43.43 -40.99
C LEU A 41 9.35 42.83 -39.61
N MET A 42 10.52 42.23 -39.40
CA MET A 42 10.88 41.69 -38.08
C MET A 42 11.38 42.80 -37.15
N ASN A 43 12.15 43.75 -37.70
CA ASN A 43 12.73 44.85 -36.95
C ASN A 43 12.53 46.20 -37.68
N PRO A 44 11.29 46.69 -37.78
CA PRO A 44 11.02 47.93 -38.52
C PRO A 44 11.49 49.15 -37.74
N THR A 45 11.84 50.21 -38.47
CA THR A 45 12.02 51.56 -37.90
C THR A 45 11.04 52.51 -38.56
N PHE A 46 10.15 53.09 -37.76
CA PHE A 46 9.12 54.01 -38.22
C PHE A 46 9.56 55.46 -38.03
N LYS A 47 9.50 56.26 -39.10
CA LYS A 47 9.74 57.71 -39.04
C LYS A 47 8.40 58.41 -38.87
N LEU A 48 8.20 59.04 -37.72
CA LEU A 48 6.94 59.69 -37.35
C LEU A 48 7.14 61.18 -37.04
N ASP A 49 6.19 61.99 -37.49
CA ASP A 49 6.03 63.38 -37.06
C ASP A 49 4.96 63.44 -35.96
N ILE A 50 5.40 63.33 -34.72
CA ILE A 50 4.52 63.16 -33.55
C ILE A 50 4.15 64.51 -32.93
N GLY A 51 4.83 65.61 -33.31
CA GLY A 51 4.64 66.96 -32.77
C GLY A 51 4.83 67.12 -31.25
N SER A 52 5.03 66.02 -30.54
CA SER A 52 5.08 65.89 -29.08
C SER A 52 6.08 64.80 -28.70
N ASN A 53 6.36 64.66 -27.41
CA ASN A 53 7.32 63.68 -26.89
C ASN A 53 6.68 62.27 -26.82
N PRO A 54 7.15 61.27 -27.59
CA PRO A 54 6.62 59.91 -27.55
C PRO A 54 7.07 59.09 -26.33
N ILE A 55 7.92 59.64 -25.46
CA ILE A 55 8.41 58.99 -24.24
C ILE A 55 7.21 58.54 -23.38
N GLY A 56 7.16 57.23 -23.09
CA GLY A 56 6.07 56.58 -22.37
C GLY A 56 5.34 55.50 -23.18
N ASN A 57 5.51 55.49 -24.50
CA ASN A 57 5.09 54.39 -25.34
C ASN A 57 6.18 53.31 -25.36
N ASN A 58 5.79 52.05 -25.20
CA ASN A 58 6.70 50.90 -25.20
C ASN A 58 6.24 49.79 -26.18
N TYR A 59 5.12 50.00 -26.87
CA TYR A 59 4.50 49.00 -27.73
C TYR A 59 3.82 49.69 -28.91
N CYS A 60 3.74 49.02 -30.06
CA CYS A 60 2.99 49.52 -31.20
C CYS A 60 2.22 48.43 -31.95
N TYR A 61 1.14 48.85 -32.61
CA TYR A 61 0.34 48.01 -33.50
C TYR A 61 0.26 48.65 -34.88
N VAL A 62 0.50 47.83 -35.91
CA VAL A 62 0.41 48.24 -37.32
C VAL A 62 -0.60 47.35 -38.02
N ALA A 63 -1.76 47.92 -38.35
CA ALA A 63 -2.88 47.17 -38.91
C ALA A 63 -2.57 46.60 -40.30
N ASP A 64 -1.89 47.37 -41.15
CA ASP A 64 -1.53 46.95 -42.52
C ASP A 64 -0.56 45.76 -42.54
N PHE A 65 0.22 45.56 -41.48
CA PHE A 65 1.09 44.40 -41.33
C PHE A 65 0.42 43.26 -40.58
N ASN A 66 -0.71 43.52 -39.92
CA ASN A 66 -1.31 42.62 -38.93
C ASN A 66 -0.26 42.12 -37.90
N ARG A 67 0.55 43.06 -37.39
CA ARG A 67 1.66 42.80 -36.46
C ARG A 67 1.64 43.73 -35.26
N TYR A 68 2.08 43.19 -34.14
CA TYR A 68 2.41 43.91 -32.93
C TYR A 68 3.92 43.96 -32.73
N TYR A 69 4.42 45.03 -32.12
CA TYR A 69 5.84 45.21 -31.90
C TYR A 69 6.13 45.77 -30.51
N PHE A 70 7.23 45.31 -29.93
CA PHE A 70 7.90 46.00 -28.83
C PHE A 70 8.71 47.15 -29.40
N ILE A 71 8.65 48.32 -28.76
CA ILE A 71 9.53 49.44 -29.09
C ILE A 71 10.87 49.20 -28.39
N SER A 72 11.94 49.03 -29.18
CA SER A 72 13.28 48.79 -28.68
C SER A 72 14.05 50.08 -28.41
N ASP A 73 13.85 51.11 -29.23
CA ASP A 73 14.49 52.41 -29.07
C ASP A 73 13.65 53.54 -29.71
N ILE A 74 13.82 54.75 -29.20
CA ILE A 74 13.21 55.97 -29.73
C ILE A 74 14.30 57.03 -29.89
N THR A 75 14.64 57.34 -31.13
CA THR A 75 15.68 58.34 -31.45
C THR A 75 15.06 59.58 -32.10
N SER A 76 15.61 60.76 -31.81
CA SER A 76 15.22 62.01 -32.47
C SER A 76 16.26 62.38 -33.51
N HIS A 77 15.83 62.65 -34.73
CA HIS A 77 16.72 63.16 -35.78
C HIS A 77 15.98 64.15 -36.68
N GLN A 78 16.52 65.37 -36.82
CA GLN A 78 15.97 66.43 -37.67
C GLN A 78 14.47 66.71 -37.44
N ASN A 79 14.06 66.83 -36.17
CA ASN A 79 12.67 67.03 -35.71
C ASN A 79 11.70 65.87 -36.00
N PHE A 80 12.17 64.74 -36.53
CA PHE A 80 11.39 63.51 -36.62
C PHE A 80 11.78 62.54 -35.51
N TRP A 81 10.81 61.70 -35.12
CA TRP A 81 11.04 60.59 -34.21
C TRP A 81 11.18 59.30 -35.01
N TYR A 82 12.24 58.56 -34.74
CA TYR A 82 12.53 57.26 -35.31
C TYR A 82 12.30 56.22 -34.22
N ILE A 83 11.26 55.41 -34.41
CA ILE A 83 10.87 54.37 -33.47
C ILE A 83 11.35 53.04 -34.01
N SER A 84 12.38 52.47 -33.40
CA SER A 84 12.88 51.14 -33.71
C SER A 84 12.06 50.11 -32.94
N CYS A 85 11.62 49.08 -33.65
CA CYS A 85 10.68 48.09 -33.17
C CYS A 85 11.23 46.68 -33.38
N ARG A 86 10.73 45.72 -32.60
CA ARG A 86 10.95 44.28 -32.76
C ARG A 86 9.61 43.56 -32.73
N CYS A 87 9.36 42.69 -33.71
CA CYS A 87 8.09 41.96 -33.85
C CYS A 87 7.81 41.11 -32.61
N ASP A 88 6.61 41.28 -32.05
CA ASP A 88 6.05 40.38 -31.06
C ASP A 88 5.29 39.27 -31.80
N THR A 89 6.00 38.19 -32.07
CA THR A 89 5.47 37.06 -32.84
C THR A 89 4.34 36.35 -32.10
N LEU A 90 4.43 36.24 -30.76
CA LEU A 90 3.40 35.58 -29.95
C LEU A 90 2.08 36.34 -29.93
N ALA A 91 2.10 37.69 -29.84
CA ALA A 91 0.89 38.49 -30.02
C ALA A 91 0.40 38.44 -31.46
N SER A 92 1.29 38.60 -32.44
CA SER A 92 0.91 38.73 -33.84
C SER A 92 0.21 37.49 -34.40
N PHE A 93 0.66 36.30 -33.97
CA PHE A 93 0.12 35.03 -34.45
C PHE A 93 -0.75 34.30 -33.42
N LYS A 94 -1.23 35.00 -32.38
CA LYS A 94 -1.98 34.40 -31.27
C LYS A 94 -3.08 33.44 -31.74
N SER A 95 -3.90 33.83 -32.71
CA SER A 95 -5.02 33.00 -33.19
C SER A 95 -4.54 31.69 -33.83
N GLU A 96 -3.48 31.73 -34.63
CA GLU A 96 -2.92 30.56 -35.31
C GLU A 96 -2.22 29.64 -34.30
N ILE A 97 -1.45 30.21 -33.37
CA ILE A 97 -0.81 29.48 -32.27
C ILE A 97 -1.87 28.75 -31.43
N LEU A 98 -2.94 29.45 -31.03
CA LEU A 98 -3.99 28.87 -30.19
C LEU A 98 -4.84 27.80 -30.91
N ALA A 99 -4.93 27.85 -32.24
CA ALA A 99 -5.56 26.80 -33.04
C ALA A 99 -4.68 25.54 -33.17
N GLY A 100 -3.35 25.68 -33.00
CA GLY A 100 -2.39 24.58 -33.08
C GLY A 100 -2.56 23.54 -31.98
N SER A 101 -2.30 22.28 -32.33
CA SER A 101 -2.26 21.16 -31.39
C SER A 101 -0.82 20.67 -31.23
N HIS A 102 -0.32 20.71 -30.00
CA HIS A 102 1.08 20.40 -29.69
C HIS A 102 1.17 19.46 -28.50
N TYR A 103 2.27 18.70 -28.42
CA TYR A 103 2.57 17.87 -27.27
C TYR A 103 3.05 18.75 -26.11
N VAL A 104 2.22 18.87 -25.07
CA VAL A 104 2.46 19.76 -23.93
C VAL A 104 3.12 18.99 -22.81
N LEU A 105 4.31 19.43 -22.39
CA LEU A 105 5.03 18.86 -21.25
C LEU A 105 4.45 19.37 -19.94
N ARG A 106 4.22 20.69 -19.84
CA ARG A 106 3.74 21.36 -18.62
C ARG A 106 2.70 22.42 -18.94
N SER A 107 1.71 22.56 -18.08
CA SER A 107 0.68 23.61 -18.17
C SER A 107 0.20 24.07 -16.80
N ALA A 108 -0.15 25.36 -16.70
CA ALA A 108 -0.71 25.96 -15.50
C ALA A 108 -2.22 25.68 -15.36
N SER A 109 -2.98 25.55 -16.45
CA SER A 109 -4.45 25.40 -16.37
C SER A 109 -4.92 23.95 -16.33
N ASN A 110 -4.19 23.02 -16.96
CA ASN A 110 -4.53 21.60 -17.01
C ASN A 110 -3.26 20.75 -16.81
N TYR A 111 -3.41 19.64 -16.09
CA TYR A 111 -2.30 18.77 -15.70
C TYR A 111 -2.84 17.38 -15.37
N ASP A 112 -1.95 16.40 -15.38
CA ASP A 112 -2.24 15.04 -14.98
C ASP A 112 -1.80 14.82 -13.52
N GLU A 113 -2.71 14.37 -12.67
CA GLU A 113 -2.47 14.14 -11.25
C GLU A 113 -1.67 12.88 -10.96
N TYR A 114 -1.53 11.97 -11.93
CA TYR A 114 -0.81 10.69 -11.82
C TYR A 114 0.64 10.78 -12.28
N ILE A 115 1.04 11.91 -12.87
CA ILE A 115 2.43 12.13 -13.29
C ILE A 115 3.20 12.78 -12.15
N MET A 116 4.33 12.17 -11.80
CA MET A 116 5.21 12.67 -10.76
C MET A 116 5.90 13.98 -11.19
N ASP A 117 5.76 15.03 -10.37
CA ASP A 117 6.46 16.29 -10.58
C ASP A 117 7.76 16.34 -9.77
N THR A 118 8.90 16.23 -10.47
CA THR A 118 10.23 16.17 -9.85
C THR A 118 10.89 17.53 -9.66
N ILE A 119 10.26 18.63 -10.12
CA ILE A 119 10.82 19.99 -9.99
C ILE A 119 10.90 20.43 -8.53
N TYR A 120 9.95 20.00 -7.69
CA TYR A 120 9.87 20.43 -6.31
C TYR A 120 10.50 19.39 -5.38
N PRO A 121 11.60 19.72 -4.68
CA PRO A 121 12.22 18.79 -3.74
C PRO A 121 11.29 18.50 -2.54
N SER A 122 11.45 17.30 -1.98
CA SER A 122 10.78 16.93 -0.73
C SER A 122 11.45 17.61 0.47
N LYS A 123 10.65 17.97 1.47
CA LYS A 123 11.14 18.34 2.80
C LYS A 123 11.69 17.09 3.49
N ILE A 124 12.53 17.31 4.51
CA ILE A 124 13.13 16.23 5.32
C ILE A 124 12.20 15.83 6.47
N LYS A 125 11.37 16.75 6.97
CA LYS A 125 10.44 16.48 8.06
C LYS A 125 9.38 15.47 7.62
N GLU A 126 9.33 14.35 8.32
CA GLU A 126 8.26 13.37 8.22
C GLU A 126 7.04 13.84 9.02
N THR A 127 5.87 13.66 8.44
CA THR A 127 4.59 13.64 9.16
C THR A 127 3.97 12.26 9.01
N GLY A 128 3.09 11.85 9.90
CA GLY A 128 2.53 10.52 9.82
C GLY A 128 1.22 10.36 10.58
N SER A 129 0.59 9.22 10.34
CA SER A 129 -0.63 8.78 11.01
C SER A 129 -0.42 7.38 11.56
N PHE A 130 -0.80 7.17 12.82
CA PHE A 130 -0.81 5.87 13.46
C PHE A 130 -2.27 5.51 13.77
N THR A 131 -2.76 4.43 13.16
CA THR A 131 -4.15 4.02 13.27
C THR A 131 -4.21 2.56 13.72
N SER A 132 -4.67 2.32 14.95
CA SER A 132 -5.01 0.98 15.41
C SER A 132 -6.30 0.50 14.75
N PHE A 133 -6.40 -0.80 14.48
CA PHE A 133 -7.61 -1.42 13.95
C PHE A 133 -7.91 -2.72 14.68
N THR A 134 -9.11 -3.26 14.45
CA THR A 134 -9.53 -4.53 15.04
C THR A 134 -8.57 -5.64 14.64
N ASP A 135 -7.87 -6.22 15.62
CA ASP A 135 -6.96 -7.31 15.37
C ASP A 135 -7.74 -8.61 15.04
N PRO A 136 -7.52 -9.23 13.86
CA PRO A 136 -8.11 -10.52 13.52
C PRO A 136 -7.59 -11.69 14.37
N PHE A 137 -6.56 -11.47 15.20
CA PHE A 137 -5.96 -12.48 16.06
C PHE A 137 -6.12 -12.19 17.56
N ALA A 138 -6.94 -11.20 17.94
CA ALA A 138 -7.05 -10.78 19.34
C ALA A 138 -7.83 -11.77 20.21
N TYR A 139 -7.24 -12.13 21.35
CA TYR A 139 -7.85 -12.98 22.39
C TYR A 139 -9.18 -12.40 22.92
N THR A 140 -9.28 -11.08 22.98
CA THR A 140 -10.45 -10.37 23.54
C THR A 140 -11.72 -10.50 22.71
N ARG A 141 -11.63 -11.07 21.50
CA ARG A 141 -12.77 -11.23 20.59
C ARG A 141 -13.55 -12.51 20.78
N GLY A 142 -13.10 -13.35 21.72
CA GLY A 142 -13.55 -14.73 21.82
C GLY A 142 -12.41 -15.67 21.52
N HIS A 143 -12.47 -16.86 22.10
CA HIS A 143 -11.47 -17.90 21.92
C HIS A 143 -12.11 -19.26 22.15
N SER A 144 -11.48 -20.26 21.57
CA SER A 144 -12.04 -21.61 21.54
C SER A 144 -10.94 -22.64 21.37
N TYR A 145 -11.25 -23.89 21.74
CA TYR A 145 -10.34 -25.02 21.63
C TYR A 145 -10.83 -25.99 20.59
N VAL A 146 -9.90 -26.42 19.73
CA VAL A 146 -10.11 -27.53 18.83
C VAL A 146 -9.29 -28.72 19.33
N TRP A 147 -10.02 -29.78 19.69
CA TRP A 147 -9.47 -31.04 20.16
C TRP A 147 -9.41 -32.02 19.01
N CYS A 148 -8.22 -32.51 18.70
CA CYS A 148 -8.00 -33.61 17.76
C CYS A 148 -7.93 -34.92 18.54
N ILE A 149 -8.85 -35.83 18.25
CA ILE A 149 -9.03 -37.07 19.01
C ILE A 149 -9.05 -38.26 18.05
N THR A 150 -8.36 -39.33 18.44
CA THR A 150 -8.40 -40.62 17.74
C THR A 150 -9.47 -41.50 18.36
N GLY A 151 -10.36 -42.11 17.57
CA GLY A 151 -11.29 -43.11 18.14
C GLY A 151 -12.59 -43.36 17.41
N ASP A 152 -13.02 -42.47 16.51
CA ASP A 152 -14.33 -42.64 15.89
C ASP A 152 -14.25 -43.53 14.65
N VAL A 153 -14.46 -44.83 14.82
CA VAL A 153 -14.79 -45.73 13.69
C VAL A 153 -16.31 -45.67 13.51
N ILE A 154 -16.81 -44.75 12.68
CA ILE A 154 -18.27 -44.67 12.45
C ILE A 154 -18.70 -45.80 11.53
N SER A 155 -19.80 -46.45 11.92
CA SER A 155 -20.66 -47.26 11.06
C SER A 155 -21.09 -46.51 9.80
N ASN A 156 -20.42 -46.74 8.66
CA ASN A 156 -20.80 -46.58 7.23
C ASN A 156 -21.66 -45.39 6.72
N SER A 157 -22.15 -44.48 7.57
CA SER A 157 -23.15 -43.43 7.26
C SER A 157 -22.58 -42.01 7.32
N LEU A 158 -21.37 -41.84 7.88
CA LEU A 158 -20.69 -40.53 8.05
C LEU A 158 -19.29 -40.49 7.42
N VAL A 159 -19.00 -41.40 6.47
CA VAL A 159 -17.70 -41.56 5.78
C VAL A 159 -17.21 -40.27 5.09
N ASN A 160 -18.13 -39.33 4.83
CA ASN A 160 -17.84 -38.05 4.17
C ASN A 160 -17.56 -36.88 5.15
N GLN A 161 -17.41 -37.15 6.46
CA GLN A 161 -17.24 -36.09 7.48
C GLN A 161 -15.97 -36.26 8.35
N GLN A 162 -15.09 -37.22 8.03
CA GLN A 162 -13.85 -37.49 8.75
C GLN A 162 -12.61 -37.25 7.88
N ILE A 163 -11.47 -36.98 8.52
CA ILE A 163 -10.17 -36.81 7.86
C ILE A 163 -9.22 -37.85 8.45
N GLY A 164 -9.02 -38.94 7.72
CA GLY A 164 -8.28 -40.09 8.24
C GLY A 164 -8.93 -40.68 9.49
N SER A 165 -8.12 -41.05 10.49
CA SER A 165 -8.56 -41.64 11.76
C SER A 165 -8.84 -40.62 12.87
N SER A 166 -8.77 -39.32 12.57
CA SER A 166 -8.90 -38.24 13.54
C SER A 166 -10.25 -37.51 13.42
N VAL A 167 -10.82 -37.16 14.56
CA VAL A 167 -12.03 -36.34 14.68
C VAL A 167 -11.69 -35.07 15.44
N TYR A 168 -12.26 -33.95 15.00
CA TYR A 168 -12.06 -32.65 15.60
C TYR A 168 -13.33 -32.19 16.30
N TYR A 169 -13.19 -31.84 17.57
CA TYR A 169 -14.25 -31.27 18.38
C TYR A 169 -13.91 -29.84 18.77
N TRP A 170 -14.88 -28.95 18.67
CA TRP A 170 -14.72 -27.52 18.89
C TRP A 170 -15.54 -27.10 20.10
N MET A 171 -14.87 -26.50 21.08
CA MET A 171 -15.42 -26.14 22.38
C MET A 171 -15.01 -24.72 22.75
N ASP A 172 -15.81 -24.03 23.54
CA ASP A 172 -15.36 -22.81 24.24
C ASP A 172 -14.64 -23.14 25.56
N ASP A 173 -14.18 -22.10 26.26
CA ASP A 173 -13.52 -22.18 27.59
C ASP A 173 -14.34 -22.97 28.62
N ALA A 174 -15.62 -22.64 28.79
CA ALA A 174 -16.46 -23.20 29.83
C ALA A 174 -16.78 -24.68 29.56
N GLU A 175 -16.99 -25.01 28.28
CA GLU A 175 -17.20 -26.36 27.79
C GLU A 175 -15.97 -27.22 27.93
N CYS A 176 -14.80 -26.69 27.56
CA CYS A 176 -13.52 -27.38 27.72
C CYS A 176 -13.29 -27.75 29.19
N TYR A 177 -13.53 -26.81 30.11
CA TYR A 177 -13.41 -27.04 31.55
C TYR A 177 -14.41 -28.10 32.06
N THR A 178 -15.68 -27.97 31.67
CA THR A 178 -16.74 -28.90 32.11
C THR A 178 -16.50 -30.30 31.55
N PHE A 179 -16.08 -30.40 30.29
CA PHE A 179 -15.78 -31.66 29.63
C PHE A 179 -14.58 -32.37 30.25
N ILE A 180 -13.48 -31.65 30.56
CA ILE A 180 -12.32 -32.23 31.25
C ILE A 180 -12.71 -32.76 32.64
N ASN A 181 -13.49 -32.00 33.42
CA ASN A 181 -13.92 -32.47 34.74
C ASN A 181 -14.83 -33.69 34.63
N TYR A 182 -15.76 -33.69 33.67
CA TYR A 182 -16.61 -34.85 33.40
C TYR A 182 -15.79 -36.08 33.05
N LEU A 183 -14.79 -35.92 32.17
CA LEU A 183 -13.87 -36.98 31.76
C LEU A 183 -13.09 -37.58 32.94
N LEU A 184 -12.60 -36.77 33.87
CA LEU A 184 -11.77 -37.24 34.99
C LEU A 184 -12.59 -37.77 36.18
N ASP A 185 -13.79 -37.23 36.41
CA ASP A 185 -14.58 -37.55 37.59
C ASP A 185 -15.52 -38.75 37.41
N HIS A 186 -16.03 -38.98 36.19
CA HIS A 186 -17.12 -39.93 35.90
C HIS A 186 -16.69 -41.13 35.06
N VAL A 187 -15.50 -41.69 35.33
CA VAL A 187 -14.95 -42.87 34.63
C VAL A 187 -15.91 -44.08 34.65
N ASP A 188 -16.70 -44.21 35.71
CA ASP A 188 -17.74 -45.23 35.89
C ASP A 188 -18.90 -45.11 34.90
N GLN A 189 -19.11 -43.95 34.27
CA GLN A 189 -20.23 -43.71 33.37
C GLN A 189 -19.95 -44.08 31.92
N TYR A 190 -18.68 -44.12 31.52
CA TYR A 190 -18.28 -44.37 30.12
C TYR A 190 -17.30 -45.53 29.96
N SER A 191 -16.84 -46.13 31.06
CA SER A 191 -16.06 -47.37 30.99
C SER A 191 -16.98 -48.58 31.03
N ASP A 192 -16.74 -49.56 30.16
CA ASP A 192 -17.46 -50.84 30.17
C ASP A 192 -17.08 -51.74 31.38
N ILE A 193 -16.34 -51.20 32.35
CA ILE A 193 -15.86 -51.93 33.51
C ILE A 193 -16.96 -51.91 34.58
N GLN A 194 -17.60 -53.05 34.80
CA GLN A 194 -18.61 -53.22 35.85
C GLN A 194 -18.00 -52.89 37.22
N ALA A 195 -18.66 -52.03 38.01
CA ALA A 195 -18.20 -51.59 39.33
C ALA A 195 -18.03 -52.74 40.35
N GLN A 196 -18.61 -53.91 40.05
CA GLN A 196 -18.47 -55.13 40.85
C GLN A 196 -17.11 -55.83 40.66
N GLU A 197 -16.38 -55.57 39.56
CA GLU A 197 -15.10 -56.24 39.25
C GLU A 197 -13.88 -55.44 39.68
N TYR A 198 -13.96 -54.11 39.62
CA TYR A 198 -12.88 -53.20 39.99
C TYR A 198 -13.45 -51.97 40.71
N SER A 199 -12.76 -51.50 41.77
CA SER A 199 -13.16 -50.27 42.46
C SER A 199 -13.00 -49.06 41.53
N VAL A 200 -13.82 -48.00 41.71
CA VAL A 200 -13.75 -46.75 40.93
C VAL A 200 -12.34 -46.14 40.95
N ALA A 201 -11.61 -46.28 42.07
CA ALA A 201 -10.22 -45.84 42.18
C ALA A 201 -9.27 -46.63 41.27
N MET A 202 -9.51 -47.94 41.11
CA MET A 202 -8.73 -48.81 40.22
C MET A 202 -9.09 -48.57 38.75
N GLN A 203 -10.37 -48.30 38.44
CA GLN A 203 -10.80 -47.89 37.10
C GLN A 203 -10.15 -46.56 36.67
N LYS A 204 -10.14 -45.55 37.55
CA LYS A 204 -9.45 -44.27 37.34
C LYS A 204 -7.94 -44.41 37.14
N ALA A 205 -7.33 -45.48 37.65
CA ALA A 205 -5.90 -45.72 37.53
C ALA A 205 -5.53 -46.54 36.28
N LEU A 206 -6.45 -47.39 35.79
CA LEU A 206 -6.28 -48.20 34.57
C LEU A 206 -6.61 -47.41 33.29
N LEU A 207 -7.52 -46.44 33.38
CA LEU A 207 -8.04 -45.69 32.24
C LEU A 207 -7.42 -44.29 32.16
N ASN A 208 -6.81 -43.99 31.02
CA ASN A 208 -6.26 -42.66 30.74
C ASN A 208 -6.80 -42.14 29.39
N PRO A 209 -7.98 -41.50 29.38
CA PRO A 209 -8.62 -41.04 28.14
C PRO A 209 -7.81 -39.97 27.40
N ILE A 210 -6.93 -39.25 28.11
CA ILE A 210 -6.03 -38.25 27.53
C ILE A 210 -5.06 -38.88 26.52
N GLN A 211 -4.79 -40.20 26.60
CA GLN A 211 -3.92 -40.90 25.62
C GLN A 211 -4.46 -40.88 24.18
N TYR A 212 -5.76 -40.70 24.01
CA TYR A 212 -6.41 -40.65 22.69
C TYR A 212 -6.55 -39.22 22.14
N VAL A 213 -6.12 -38.21 22.91
CA VAL A 213 -6.06 -36.80 22.49
C VAL A 213 -4.73 -36.58 21.77
N ASN A 214 -4.78 -36.34 20.47
CA ASN A 214 -3.59 -36.11 19.65
C ASN A 214 -3.05 -34.68 19.84
N SER A 215 -3.95 -33.70 19.90
CA SER A 215 -3.58 -32.30 20.08
C SER A 215 -4.78 -31.45 20.53
N ILE A 216 -4.49 -30.35 21.22
CA ILE A 216 -5.44 -29.28 21.49
C ILE A 216 -4.85 -27.99 20.94
N ILE A 217 -5.65 -27.24 20.19
CA ILE A 217 -5.26 -25.94 19.63
C ILE A 217 -6.23 -24.88 20.13
N LEU A 218 -5.69 -23.83 20.74
CA LEU A 218 -6.43 -22.62 21.08
C LEU A 218 -6.47 -21.69 19.86
N LEU A 219 -7.66 -21.23 19.50
CA LEU A 219 -7.92 -20.30 18.39
C LEU A 219 -8.40 -18.93 18.91
N PRO A 220 -7.99 -17.81 18.29
CA PRO A 220 -8.35 -16.44 18.70
C PRO A 220 -9.73 -15.99 18.21
N PHE A 221 -10.71 -16.90 18.17
CA PHE A 221 -12.08 -16.60 17.79
C PHE A 221 -13.05 -17.60 18.40
N ASP A 222 -14.32 -17.22 18.46
CA ASP A 222 -15.38 -18.06 19.01
C ASP A 222 -15.61 -19.33 18.17
N LYS A 223 -16.12 -20.36 18.84
CA LYS A 223 -16.54 -21.59 18.16
C LYS A 223 -17.69 -21.32 17.18
N ASN A 224 -17.77 -22.11 16.11
CA ASN A 224 -18.90 -22.02 15.18
C ASN A 224 -20.19 -22.61 15.78
N THR A 225 -21.08 -21.74 16.26
CA THR A 225 -22.36 -22.11 16.89
C THR A 225 -23.42 -22.63 15.93
N THR A 226 -23.23 -22.47 14.61
CA THR A 226 -24.19 -22.97 13.60
C THR A 226 -24.09 -24.48 13.39
N LEU A 227 -23.00 -25.10 13.85
CA LEU A 227 -22.84 -26.54 13.83
C LEU A 227 -23.82 -27.23 14.79
N ALA A 228 -24.30 -28.41 14.39
CA ALA A 228 -25.13 -29.22 15.26
C ALA A 228 -24.37 -29.60 16.53
N THR A 229 -25.09 -29.57 17.67
CA THR A 229 -24.57 -30.07 18.94
C THR A 229 -24.26 -31.55 18.81
N ASN A 230 -23.08 -31.93 19.28
CA ASN A 230 -22.62 -33.31 19.27
C ASN A 230 -22.72 -33.88 20.69
N ASN A 231 -23.71 -34.74 20.90
CA ASN A 231 -24.01 -35.33 22.21
C ASN A 231 -23.09 -36.49 22.60
N HIS A 232 -22.22 -36.96 21.69
CA HIS A 232 -21.38 -38.14 21.87
C HIS A 232 -19.94 -37.89 21.45
N VAL A 233 -19.00 -37.89 22.40
CA VAL A 233 -17.58 -37.70 22.10
C VAL A 233 -16.86 -39.04 22.20
N LYS A 234 -16.23 -39.47 21.11
CA LYS A 234 -15.58 -40.79 21.03
C LYS A 234 -14.07 -40.70 21.12
N PHE A 235 -13.47 -41.56 21.94
CA PHE A 235 -12.02 -41.63 22.19
C PHE A 235 -11.59 -43.10 22.25
N GLY A 236 -10.74 -43.53 21.32
CA GLY A 236 -10.35 -44.95 21.21
C GLY A 236 -11.56 -45.88 21.12
N TYR A 237 -11.75 -46.69 22.17
CA TYR A 237 -12.85 -47.65 22.30
C TYR A 237 -14.05 -47.11 23.10
N TYR A 238 -13.97 -45.89 23.64
CA TYR A 238 -14.98 -45.29 24.53
C TYR A 238 -15.90 -44.31 23.80
N ASP A 239 -17.18 -44.32 24.15
CA ASP A 239 -18.20 -43.38 23.67
C ASP A 239 -18.79 -42.63 24.88
N ILE A 240 -18.54 -41.32 24.94
CA ILE A 240 -18.92 -40.48 26.08
C ILE A 240 -20.17 -39.69 25.70
N GLU A 241 -21.29 -40.02 26.32
CA GLU A 241 -22.51 -39.21 26.22
C GLU A 241 -22.33 -37.94 27.06
N VAL A 242 -22.36 -36.78 26.39
CA VAL A 242 -22.29 -35.45 27.02
C VAL A 242 -23.66 -34.77 27.08
N GLN A 243 -24.73 -35.47 26.68
CA GLN A 243 -26.09 -34.96 26.74
C GLN A 243 -26.49 -34.65 28.19
N GLY A 244 -27.06 -33.47 28.43
CA GLY A 244 -27.52 -33.06 29.77
C GLY A 244 -26.42 -32.54 30.71
N THR A 245 -25.15 -32.56 30.28
CA THR A 245 -24.02 -31.96 31.04
C THR A 245 -23.95 -30.43 30.96
N GLY A 246 -24.79 -29.82 30.11
CA GLY A 246 -24.78 -28.38 29.84
C GLY A 246 -23.70 -27.95 28.83
N VAL A 247 -22.99 -28.91 28.22
CA VAL A 247 -21.91 -28.67 27.25
C VAL A 247 -22.43 -28.75 25.81
N ASP A 248 -22.12 -27.75 24.97
CA ASP A 248 -22.49 -27.69 23.55
C ASP A 248 -21.27 -27.90 22.63
N ILE A 249 -20.69 -29.11 22.70
CA ILE A 249 -19.56 -29.51 21.86
C ILE A 249 -19.99 -29.57 20.39
N LYS A 250 -19.19 -28.98 19.51
CA LYS A 250 -19.41 -29.03 18.06
C LYS A 250 -18.45 -30.00 17.39
N ARG A 251 -18.95 -30.80 16.46
CA ARG A 251 -18.09 -31.64 15.61
C ARG A 251 -17.72 -30.89 14.33
N ILE A 252 -16.45 -30.81 14.02
CA ILE A 252 -15.97 -30.18 12.78
C ILE A 252 -16.13 -31.17 11.63
N THR A 253 -16.58 -30.68 10.48
CA THR A 253 -16.79 -31.46 9.26
C THR A 253 -15.92 -30.90 8.13
N GLN A 254 -15.77 -31.62 7.02
CA GLN A 254 -14.96 -31.18 5.88
C GLN A 254 -15.36 -29.78 5.37
N GLY A 255 -16.65 -29.43 5.42
CA GLY A 255 -17.15 -28.13 4.97
C GLY A 255 -16.97 -26.98 5.97
N THR A 256 -16.50 -27.26 7.20
CA THR A 256 -16.40 -26.28 8.30
C THR A 256 -15.01 -26.18 8.90
N MET A 257 -13.98 -26.60 8.14
CA MET A 257 -12.58 -26.55 8.54
C MET A 257 -11.94 -25.17 8.45
N THR A 258 -12.62 -24.20 7.84
CA THR A 258 -12.10 -22.85 7.64
C THR A 258 -12.92 -21.84 8.42
N HIS A 259 -12.23 -20.90 9.04
CA HIS A 259 -12.81 -19.68 9.59
C HIS A 259 -12.28 -18.49 8.79
N ASP A 260 -13.20 -17.71 8.23
CA ASP A 260 -12.88 -16.55 7.41
C ASP A 260 -13.19 -15.27 8.17
N GLU A 261 -12.21 -14.36 8.17
CA GLU A 261 -12.37 -13.04 8.73
C GLU A 261 -11.93 -11.95 7.75
N THR A 262 -12.61 -10.81 7.78
CA THR A 262 -12.28 -9.65 6.95
C THR A 262 -12.29 -8.39 7.79
N VAL A 263 -11.17 -7.68 7.80
CA VAL A 263 -11.02 -6.38 8.46
C VAL A 263 -10.81 -5.31 7.40
N THR A 264 -11.59 -4.23 7.44
CA THR A 264 -11.43 -3.08 6.54
C THR A 264 -10.81 -1.91 7.30
N ILE A 265 -9.78 -1.30 6.72
CA ILE A 265 -9.03 -0.20 7.34
C ILE A 265 -9.07 1.02 6.41
N THR A 266 -9.43 2.17 6.94
CA THR A 266 -9.33 3.44 6.20
C THR A 266 -7.88 3.80 5.97
N LEU A 267 -7.53 4.10 4.72
CA LEU A 267 -6.18 4.44 4.31
C LEU A 267 -5.99 5.97 4.39
N PRO A 268 -5.15 6.50 5.30
CA PRO A 268 -4.87 7.92 5.35
C PRO A 268 -4.09 8.34 4.11
N LYS A 269 -4.40 9.52 3.55
CA LYS A 269 -3.77 10.04 2.33
C LYS A 269 -2.80 11.16 2.61
N HIS A 270 -1.88 11.38 1.67
CA HIS A 270 -0.91 12.45 1.80
C HIS A 270 -1.64 13.81 1.92
N PRO A 271 -1.32 14.66 2.91
CA PRO A 271 -2.03 15.92 3.14
C PRO A 271 -2.06 16.86 1.94
N GLN A 272 -1.00 16.82 1.11
CA GLN A 272 -0.89 17.62 -0.10
C GLN A 272 -1.47 16.95 -1.37
N ALA A 273 -2.00 15.71 -1.30
CA ALA A 273 -2.48 15.01 -2.49
C ALA A 273 -3.66 15.75 -3.16
N ALA A 274 -4.61 16.26 -2.37
CA ALA A 274 -5.78 16.96 -2.90
C ALA A 274 -5.43 18.27 -3.62
N THR A 275 -4.34 18.93 -3.24
CA THR A 275 -3.92 20.21 -3.84
C THR A 275 -2.85 20.03 -4.91
N ARG A 276 -1.90 19.10 -4.73
CA ARG A 276 -0.74 18.91 -5.62
C ARG A 276 -0.97 17.83 -6.68
N GLY A 277 -1.76 16.81 -6.39
CA GLY A 277 -2.03 15.68 -7.27
C GLY A 277 -1.86 14.34 -6.57
N LYS A 278 -2.50 13.31 -7.13
CA LYS A 278 -2.55 11.95 -6.59
C LYS A 278 -1.18 11.26 -6.53
N PHE A 279 -0.22 11.67 -7.35
CA PHE A 279 1.15 11.15 -7.30
C PHE A 279 1.82 11.30 -5.91
N MET A 280 1.34 12.24 -5.09
CA MET A 280 1.75 12.38 -3.68
C MET A 280 1.41 11.15 -2.81
N ASN A 281 0.41 10.37 -3.18
CA ASN A 281 0.05 9.14 -2.47
C ASN A 281 0.97 7.97 -2.80
N ASN A 282 1.93 8.14 -3.71
CA ASN A 282 2.90 7.12 -4.09
C ASN A 282 4.26 7.36 -3.41
N ALA A 283 5.10 6.33 -3.43
CA ALA A 283 6.51 6.49 -3.12
C ALA A 283 7.15 7.48 -4.12
N PRO A 284 8.05 8.37 -3.68
CA PRO A 284 8.68 8.41 -2.35
C PRO A 284 7.98 9.35 -1.34
N TYR A 285 6.81 9.91 -1.65
CA TYR A 285 6.15 10.90 -0.79
C TYR A 285 5.28 10.27 0.29
N THR A 286 4.80 9.05 0.05
CA THR A 286 4.00 8.27 0.99
C THR A 286 4.58 6.86 1.14
N ALA A 287 4.56 6.33 2.37
CA ALA A 287 4.77 4.91 2.64
C ALA A 287 3.82 4.40 3.72
N TYR A 288 3.52 3.10 3.65
CA TYR A 288 2.63 2.42 4.58
C TYR A 288 3.30 1.18 5.16
N GLU A 289 3.09 0.96 6.45
CA GLU A 289 3.52 -0.22 7.19
C GLU A 289 2.33 -0.73 8.01
N ILE A 290 2.06 -2.02 7.93
CA ILE A 290 1.02 -2.67 8.74
C ILE A 290 1.68 -3.64 9.69
N PHE A 291 1.32 -3.60 10.96
CA PHE A 291 1.68 -4.62 11.92
C PHE A 291 0.50 -5.57 12.15
N LEU A 292 0.76 -6.86 11.96
CA LEU A 292 -0.14 -7.96 12.29
C LEU A 292 0.61 -8.91 13.24
N GLY A 293 0.09 -9.20 14.43
CA GLY A 293 0.82 -9.93 15.49
C GLY A 293 1.63 -11.14 15.00
N PRO A 294 1.02 -12.15 14.37
CA PRO A 294 1.72 -13.35 13.89
C PRO A 294 2.69 -13.13 12.71
N LEU A 295 2.45 -12.11 11.88
CA LEU A 295 3.27 -11.82 10.69
C LEU A 295 4.35 -10.77 10.95
N GLY A 296 4.19 -9.99 12.03
CA GLY A 296 5.00 -8.82 12.34
C GLY A 296 4.68 -7.63 11.44
N THR A 297 5.70 -6.82 11.14
CA THR A 297 5.53 -5.59 10.34
C THR A 297 5.74 -5.87 8.86
N ILE A 298 4.74 -5.51 8.06
CA ILE A 298 4.67 -5.71 6.62
C ILE A 298 4.70 -4.33 5.95
N PRO A 299 5.72 -4.03 5.12
CA PRO A 299 5.68 -2.84 4.26
C PRO A 299 4.67 -3.04 3.13
N ILE A 300 3.87 -2.03 2.86
CA ILE A 300 2.82 -2.07 1.83
C ILE A 300 3.21 -1.11 0.70
N ASP A 301 3.16 -1.59 -0.55
CA ASP A 301 3.43 -0.75 -1.72
C ASP A 301 2.30 0.26 -1.93
N PRO A 302 2.59 1.58 -1.84
CA PRO A 302 1.59 2.62 -2.08
C PRO A 302 1.17 2.74 -3.55
N ALA A 303 1.95 2.20 -4.52
CA ALA A 303 1.67 2.37 -5.94
C ALA A 303 0.31 1.76 -6.35
N SER A 304 -0.04 0.60 -5.80
CA SER A 304 -1.35 -0.04 -6.02
C SER A 304 -2.48 0.60 -5.21
N LEU A 305 -2.18 1.59 -4.38
CA LEU A 305 -3.11 2.21 -3.43
C LEU A 305 -3.37 3.69 -3.72
N ILE A 306 -2.90 4.24 -4.84
CA ILE A 306 -3.02 5.68 -5.15
C ILE A 306 -4.48 6.16 -5.02
N ASP A 307 -5.42 5.42 -5.61
CA ASP A 307 -6.85 5.75 -5.65
C ASP A 307 -7.69 5.08 -4.55
N GLU A 308 -7.11 4.15 -3.79
CA GLU A 308 -7.83 3.41 -2.75
C GLU A 308 -8.07 4.26 -1.51
N THR A 309 -9.29 4.32 -0.99
CA THR A 309 -9.59 5.00 0.29
C THR A 309 -9.47 4.07 1.49
N SER A 310 -9.42 2.76 1.24
CA SER A 310 -9.32 1.72 2.26
C SER A 310 -8.67 0.46 1.71
N ILE A 311 -8.18 -0.37 2.63
CA ILE A 311 -7.64 -1.69 2.36
C ILE A 311 -8.44 -2.74 3.14
N GLN A 312 -8.44 -3.97 2.64
CA GLN A 312 -9.06 -5.12 3.28
C GLN A 312 -8.00 -6.16 3.60
N ILE A 313 -8.05 -6.66 4.83
CA ILE A 313 -7.25 -7.78 5.32
C ILE A 313 -8.18 -8.97 5.43
N TYR A 314 -7.94 -9.97 4.59
CA TYR A 314 -8.63 -11.26 4.62
C TYR A 314 -7.77 -12.28 5.35
N VAL A 315 -8.32 -12.92 6.36
CA VAL A 315 -7.67 -13.99 7.12
C VAL A 315 -8.51 -15.24 6.96
N ASN A 316 -7.94 -16.27 6.34
CA ASN A 316 -8.53 -17.61 6.28
C ASN A 316 -7.73 -18.50 7.24
N THR A 317 -8.38 -19.02 8.27
CA THR A 317 -7.76 -19.89 9.27
C THR A 317 -8.28 -21.32 9.12
N GLU A 318 -7.38 -22.27 8.96
CA GLU A 318 -7.71 -23.69 9.09
C GLU A 318 -7.82 -24.03 10.58
N VAL A 319 -9.03 -24.33 11.06
CA VAL A 319 -9.33 -24.52 12.48
C VAL A 319 -8.67 -25.79 13.07
N CYS A 320 -8.39 -26.79 12.23
CA CYS A 320 -7.81 -28.07 12.66
C CYS A 320 -6.31 -27.97 13.00
N THR A 321 -5.60 -27.04 12.36
CA THR A 321 -4.15 -26.86 12.54
C THR A 321 -3.80 -25.50 13.14
N GLY A 322 -4.71 -24.53 13.08
CA GLY A 322 -4.46 -23.13 13.45
C GLY A 322 -3.61 -22.37 12.44
N SER A 323 -3.37 -22.94 11.25
CA SER A 323 -2.64 -22.29 10.16
C SER A 323 -3.53 -21.28 9.46
N CYS A 324 -2.96 -20.15 9.08
CA CYS A 324 -3.69 -19.05 8.44
C CYS A 324 -3.04 -18.63 7.13
N GLN A 325 -3.88 -18.26 6.17
CA GLN A 325 -3.52 -17.47 5.01
C GLN A 325 -4.06 -16.05 5.15
N VAL A 326 -3.21 -15.06 4.89
CA VAL A 326 -3.56 -13.64 4.98
C VAL A 326 -3.37 -12.99 3.62
N PHE A 327 -4.39 -12.28 3.17
CA PHE A 327 -4.36 -11.47 1.94
C PHE A 327 -4.66 -10.02 2.28
N ILE A 328 -3.86 -9.09 1.78
CA ILE A 328 -4.15 -7.66 1.87
C ILE A 328 -4.43 -7.14 0.46
N ARG A 329 -5.57 -6.46 0.31
CA ARG A 329 -6.06 -5.97 -0.99
C ARG A 329 -6.58 -4.54 -0.91
N GLY A 330 -6.55 -3.83 -2.02
CA GLY A 330 -7.30 -2.58 -2.17
C GLY A 330 -8.80 -2.87 -2.09
N ALA A 331 -9.55 -2.12 -1.27
CA ALA A 331 -10.96 -2.43 -1.00
C ALA A 331 -11.86 -2.21 -2.23
N SER A 332 -11.53 -1.25 -3.09
CA SER A 332 -12.34 -0.90 -4.27
C SER A 332 -11.90 -1.66 -5.52
N SER A 333 -10.59 -1.75 -5.76
CA SER A 333 -10.03 -2.41 -6.94
C SER A 333 -9.94 -3.93 -6.80
N GLY A 334 -9.90 -4.46 -5.57
CA GLY A 334 -9.65 -5.87 -5.30
C GLY A 334 -8.23 -6.33 -5.63
N VAL A 335 -7.32 -5.41 -5.99
CA VAL A 335 -5.93 -5.74 -6.32
C VAL A 335 -5.21 -6.26 -5.09
N GLN A 336 -4.60 -7.43 -5.20
CA GLN A 336 -3.85 -8.07 -4.13
C GLN A 336 -2.44 -7.49 -4.02
N ILE A 337 -2.11 -7.00 -2.82
CA ILE A 337 -0.87 -6.28 -2.53
C ILE A 337 0.09 -7.16 -1.72
N TYR A 338 -0.49 -8.00 -0.86
CA TYR A 338 0.29 -8.91 -0.02
C TYR A 338 -0.39 -10.27 0.11
N THR A 339 0.43 -11.30 0.28
CA THR A 339 0.03 -12.65 0.64
C THR A 339 1.05 -13.24 1.59
N GLY A 340 0.58 -13.78 2.70
CA GLY A 340 1.42 -14.41 3.71
C GLY A 340 0.71 -15.58 4.37
N THR A 341 1.49 -16.43 5.01
CA THR A 341 1.02 -17.51 5.88
C THR A 341 1.55 -17.30 7.28
N CYS A 342 0.74 -17.65 8.28
CA CYS A 342 1.14 -17.57 9.68
C CYS A 342 0.42 -18.64 10.52
N GLN A 343 0.86 -18.82 11.76
CA GLN A 343 0.21 -19.71 12.72
C GLN A 343 -0.49 -18.86 13.79
N ALA A 344 -1.82 -18.80 13.74
CA ALA A 344 -2.62 -18.15 14.78
C ALA A 344 -2.96 -19.10 15.94
N GLY A 345 -3.08 -20.39 15.66
CA GLY A 345 -3.40 -21.39 16.69
C GLY A 345 -2.25 -21.63 17.65
N VAL A 346 -2.54 -21.57 18.94
CA VAL A 346 -1.58 -21.86 20.02
C VAL A 346 -1.75 -23.32 20.45
N PRO A 347 -0.73 -24.19 20.32
CA PRO A 347 -0.82 -25.55 20.82
C PRO A 347 -0.89 -25.55 22.35
N VAL A 348 -1.87 -26.26 22.91
CA VAL A 348 -2.05 -26.43 24.35
C VAL A 348 -1.57 -27.83 24.73
N HIS A 349 -0.65 -27.90 25.69
CA HIS A 349 -0.12 -29.17 26.17
C HIS A 349 -1.10 -29.84 27.13
N VAL A 350 -1.36 -31.14 26.92
CA VAL A 350 -2.09 -31.97 27.86
C VAL A 350 -1.09 -32.74 28.71
N SER A 351 -1.08 -32.50 30.02
CA SER A 351 -0.19 -33.21 30.95
C SER A 351 -0.82 -34.55 31.34
N GLN A 352 -0.08 -35.64 31.18
CA GLN A 352 -0.50 -36.98 31.58
C GLN A 352 0.03 -37.31 32.98
N ILE A 353 -0.80 -37.96 33.81
CA ILE A 353 -0.35 -38.57 35.06
C ILE A 353 -0.06 -40.05 34.78
N THR A 354 1.22 -40.43 34.72
CA THR A 354 1.61 -41.85 34.68
C THR A 354 1.67 -42.37 36.12
N ARG A 355 0.72 -43.21 36.52
CA ARG A 355 0.82 -43.99 37.76
C ARG A 355 1.33 -45.39 37.42
N ASP A 356 2.52 -45.72 37.91
CA ASP A 356 3.05 -47.08 37.84
C ASP A 356 2.35 -47.96 38.88
N MET A 357 1.24 -48.60 38.48
CA MET A 357 0.49 -49.51 39.34
C MET A 357 1.17 -50.87 39.54
N LEU A 358 2.17 -51.24 38.72
CA LEU A 358 2.90 -52.51 38.89
C LEU A 358 3.93 -52.40 40.02
N GLY A 359 4.47 -51.21 40.27
CA GLY A 359 5.37 -50.94 41.40
C GLY A 359 4.73 -50.99 42.80
N GLU A 360 3.43 -50.73 42.92
CA GLU A 360 2.73 -50.75 44.23
C GLU A 360 2.22 -52.13 44.66
N VAL A 361 1.95 -53.04 43.71
CA VAL A 361 1.58 -54.43 44.02
C VAL A 361 2.81 -55.30 44.33
N GLN A 362 3.97 -54.99 43.73
CA GLN A 362 5.23 -55.69 44.05
C GLN A 362 5.77 -55.37 45.46
N ASN A 363 5.48 -54.18 46.02
CA ASN A 363 5.99 -53.78 47.33
C ASN A 363 5.23 -54.38 48.53
N ASN A 364 4.09 -55.05 48.31
CA ASN A 364 3.35 -55.77 49.36
C ASN A 364 3.47 -57.30 49.28
N LEU A 365 4.22 -57.85 48.32
CA LEU A 365 4.41 -59.30 48.14
C LEU A 365 5.87 -59.73 48.35
N ASN A 366 6.56 -59.12 49.32
CA ASN A 366 7.79 -59.70 49.88
C ASN A 366 7.45 -60.83 50.86
N MET A 367 6.91 -61.95 50.36
CA MET A 367 7.09 -63.26 51.00
C MET A 367 7.09 -64.37 49.95
N GLN A 368 8.30 -64.88 49.69
CA GLN A 368 8.61 -66.32 49.80
C GLN A 368 8.56 -67.19 48.51
N PHE A 369 9.76 -67.67 48.14
CA PHE A 369 10.16 -68.71 47.15
C PHE A 369 10.14 -68.28 45.66
N ALA A 370 11.21 -68.43 44.85
CA ALA A 370 12.44 -69.19 44.99
C ALA A 370 13.56 -68.60 44.09
N THR A 371 14.77 -68.66 44.62
CA THR A 371 16.09 -68.55 44.00
C THR A 371 16.20 -69.26 42.64
N GLY A 372 16.70 -68.59 41.60
CA GLY A 372 17.27 -69.27 40.42
C GLY A 372 17.18 -68.55 39.07
N ALA A 373 18.23 -67.78 38.74
CA ALA A 373 18.83 -67.63 37.40
C ALA A 373 17.96 -67.21 36.17
N ALA A 374 17.99 -65.91 35.85
CA ALA A 374 18.23 -65.27 34.53
C ALA A 374 17.95 -63.76 34.73
N LEU A 375 18.88 -62.80 34.73
CA LEU A 375 20.02 -62.42 33.88
C LEU A 375 19.70 -62.21 32.39
N SER A 376 20.00 -60.97 31.96
CA SER A 376 20.13 -60.40 30.60
C SER A 376 18.80 -59.99 29.94
N SER A 377 18.57 -58.77 29.45
CA SER A 377 19.38 -57.64 28.96
C SER A 377 18.39 -56.46 28.79
N ALA A 378 18.59 -55.18 29.06
CA ALA A 378 19.76 -54.33 29.18
C ALA A 378 19.42 -53.12 30.07
N ILE A 379 20.32 -52.79 30.99
CA ILE A 379 20.40 -51.50 31.66
C ILE A 379 21.57 -50.75 31.03
N GLY A 380 21.36 -49.48 30.67
CA GLY A 380 22.38 -48.45 30.81
C GLY A 380 23.11 -48.01 29.55
N SER A 381 22.72 -46.84 29.04
CA SER A 381 23.58 -45.65 28.90
C SER A 381 22.67 -44.52 28.38
N GLY A 382 22.27 -43.49 29.13
CA GLY A 382 23.13 -42.63 29.91
C GLY A 382 23.88 -41.70 28.96
N ILE A 383 23.47 -40.43 28.86
CA ILE A 383 24.29 -39.21 28.94
C ILE A 383 23.50 -38.02 28.36
N ALA A 384 23.18 -37.10 29.27
CA ALA A 384 22.90 -35.72 28.97
C ALA A 384 24.13 -35.07 28.28
N THR A 385 23.93 -34.52 27.09
CA THR A 385 24.76 -33.47 26.49
C THR A 385 23.74 -32.47 25.96
N GLY A 386 23.61 -31.26 26.49
CA GLY A 386 24.70 -30.30 26.60
C GLY A 386 24.61 -29.39 25.39
N ALA A 387 24.40 -28.11 25.66
CA ALA A 387 24.33 -27.04 24.68
C ALA A 387 25.53 -27.01 23.70
N ALA A 388 25.29 -26.28 22.60
CA ALA A 388 26.28 -25.72 21.67
C ALA A 388 26.88 -26.62 20.58
N THR A 389 26.34 -26.49 19.36
CA THR A 389 27.06 -26.42 18.06
C THR A 389 25.98 -26.13 16.99
N VAL A 390 26.00 -25.11 16.13
CA VAL A 390 27.12 -24.44 15.45
C VAL A 390 26.73 -22.98 15.15
N ALA A 391 27.50 -22.04 15.69
CA ALA A 391 27.78 -20.77 15.02
C ALA A 391 29.14 -20.89 14.32
N SER A 392 29.32 -20.16 13.21
CA SER A 392 30.41 -20.20 12.21
C SER A 392 30.26 -21.31 11.16
N GLY A 393 30.20 -21.06 9.86
CA GLY A 393 30.34 -19.85 9.05
C GLY A 393 30.61 -20.33 7.61
N GLY A 394 29.93 -19.77 6.61
CA GLY A 394 30.17 -20.14 5.22
C GLY A 394 29.03 -19.76 4.30
N ALA A 395 29.23 -18.67 3.56
CA ALA A 395 28.29 -18.07 2.62
C ALA A 395 27.81 -19.03 1.53
N ALA A 396 26.49 -19.15 1.37
CA ALA A 396 25.77 -19.34 0.10
C ALA A 396 24.28 -19.52 0.41
N GLY A 397 23.44 -18.54 0.04
CA GLY A 397 21.97 -18.73 0.05
C GLY A 397 21.13 -17.62 0.64
N LEU A 398 21.63 -16.39 0.80
CA LEU A 398 20.78 -15.20 0.90
C LEU A 398 20.23 -14.85 -0.50
N VAL A 399 19.37 -15.70 -1.05
CA VAL A 399 18.53 -15.40 -2.23
C VAL A 399 17.25 -16.24 -2.17
N THR A 400 16.37 -15.99 -1.20
CA THR A 400 14.93 -16.32 -1.35
C THR A 400 14.12 -15.49 -0.37
N GLY A 401 13.47 -14.42 -0.84
CA GLY A 401 12.53 -13.64 -0.03
C GLY A 401 12.59 -12.12 -0.17
N THR A 402 13.53 -11.55 -0.92
CA THR A 402 13.40 -10.17 -1.38
C THR A 402 12.40 -10.15 -2.53
N SER A 403 11.15 -9.81 -2.19
CA SER A 403 10.14 -9.36 -3.13
C SER A 403 10.75 -8.30 -4.05
N ALA A 404 11.06 -8.69 -5.29
CA ALA A 404 10.87 -7.99 -6.56
C ALA A 404 10.98 -6.45 -6.70
N TYR A 405 11.58 -5.69 -5.78
CA TYR A 405 11.72 -4.23 -5.89
C TYR A 405 13.18 -3.72 -5.92
N GLY A 406 14.17 -4.59 -5.75
CA GLY A 406 15.60 -4.20 -5.72
C GLY A 406 16.34 -4.25 -7.06
N GLY A 407 15.83 -4.99 -8.06
CA GLY A 407 16.58 -5.29 -9.29
C GLY A 407 16.50 -4.24 -10.40
N VAL A 408 15.59 -3.28 -10.31
CA VAL A 408 15.38 -2.24 -11.34
C VAL A 408 16.13 -0.93 -11.01
N MET A 409 16.83 -0.86 -9.87
CA MET A 409 17.44 0.39 -9.39
C MET A 409 18.81 0.73 -9.98
N ASN A 410 19.49 -0.19 -10.69
CA ASN A 410 20.87 0.03 -11.14
C ASN A 410 21.01 0.59 -12.58
N SER A 411 19.92 0.79 -13.33
CA SER A 411 19.99 1.28 -14.72
C SER A 411 19.57 2.73 -14.93
N ILE A 412 19.18 3.47 -13.88
CA ILE A 412 18.79 4.90 -13.96
C ILE A 412 19.71 5.76 -13.08
N MET A 413 21.02 5.46 -13.06
CA MET A 413 22.03 6.25 -12.32
C MET A 413 22.74 7.30 -13.18
N SER A 414 22.26 7.62 -14.40
CA SER A 414 22.91 8.62 -15.24
C SER A 414 22.30 10.02 -15.07
N ILE A 415 23.04 10.87 -14.33
CA ILE A 415 23.32 12.29 -14.61
C ILE A 415 22.34 13.39 -14.13
N GLY A 416 21.15 13.12 -13.58
CA GLY A 416 20.20 14.20 -13.22
C GLY A 416 19.64 14.31 -11.78
N GLY A 417 19.86 13.32 -10.90
CA GLY A 417 18.88 13.02 -9.82
C GLY A 417 19.32 13.10 -8.36
N MET A 418 20.42 13.77 -7.99
CA MET A 418 20.96 13.68 -6.61
C MET A 418 20.03 14.19 -5.51
N ALA A 419 19.06 15.06 -5.81
CA ALA A 419 18.06 15.52 -4.84
C ALA A 419 16.91 14.52 -4.62
N PHE A 420 16.64 13.65 -5.60
CA PHE A 420 15.57 12.66 -5.53
C PHE A 420 15.98 11.41 -4.73
N ASP A 421 17.28 11.08 -4.76
CA ASP A 421 17.83 9.87 -4.13
C ASP A 421 17.94 9.99 -2.59
N ALA A 422 18.11 11.20 -2.07
CA ALA A 422 18.09 11.46 -0.63
C ALA A 422 16.71 11.21 0.02
N VAL A 423 15.64 11.04 -0.77
CA VAL A 423 14.27 10.74 -0.27
C VAL A 423 14.03 9.22 -0.21
N ARG A 424 14.62 8.42 -1.09
CA ARG A 424 14.51 6.95 -1.06
C ARG A 424 15.28 6.33 0.11
N LEU A 425 16.32 7.00 0.61
CA LEU A 425 17.01 6.65 1.86
C LEU A 425 16.22 7.00 3.14
N LYS A 426 15.07 7.69 3.05
CA LYS A 426 14.31 8.16 4.22
C LYS A 426 13.34 7.13 4.79
N TYR A 427 13.18 5.97 4.17
CA TYR A 427 12.36 4.88 4.69
C TYR A 427 13.25 3.74 5.18
N PRO A 428 13.63 3.70 6.46
CA PRO A 428 13.99 2.42 7.05
C PRO A 428 12.72 1.55 7.00
N THR A 429 12.66 0.62 6.05
CA THR A 429 11.62 -0.41 6.05
C THR A 429 11.90 -1.32 7.24
N CYS A 430 11.09 -1.21 8.29
CA CYS A 430 11.15 -2.16 9.38
C CYS A 430 10.45 -3.44 8.94
N THR A 431 11.22 -4.49 8.74
CA THR A 431 10.71 -5.85 8.65
C THR A 431 11.06 -6.55 9.96
N GLY A 432 10.02 -6.91 10.71
CA GLY A 432 10.14 -7.68 11.93
C GLY A 432 9.34 -8.96 11.76
N GLY A 433 9.95 -10.11 12.04
CA GLY A 433 9.20 -11.37 12.11
C GLY A 433 8.27 -11.35 13.32
N GLY A 434 7.02 -11.76 13.11
CA GLY A 434 6.12 -12.08 14.21
C GLY A 434 6.58 -13.34 14.96
N ALA A 435 6.05 -13.55 16.16
CA ALA A 435 6.10 -14.86 16.78
C ALA A 435 5.00 -15.75 16.16
N ASN A 436 5.09 -17.08 16.25
CA ASN A 436 4.05 -17.97 15.69
C ASN A 436 3.50 -18.86 16.80
N GLY A 437 2.18 -19.07 16.82
CA GLY A 437 1.52 -19.97 17.78
C GLY A 437 1.80 -19.64 19.25
N THR A 438 1.77 -18.36 19.62
CA THR A 438 1.99 -17.89 21.00
C THR A 438 0.90 -16.93 21.46
N PHE A 439 0.60 -16.96 22.76
CA PHE A 439 -0.31 -16.03 23.44
C PHE A 439 0.09 -14.56 23.27
N MET A 440 1.40 -14.26 23.14
CA MET A 440 1.87 -12.87 23.01
C MET A 440 1.26 -12.14 21.81
N ASN A 441 1.05 -12.84 20.70
CA ASN A 441 0.44 -12.24 19.52
C ASN A 441 -1.05 -11.99 19.69
N MET A 442 -1.74 -12.85 20.45
CA MET A 442 -3.17 -12.70 20.71
C MET A 442 -3.49 -11.50 21.62
N HIS A 443 -2.48 -10.95 22.31
CA HIS A 443 -2.59 -9.74 23.13
C HIS A 443 -1.95 -8.50 22.48
N SER A 444 -1.41 -8.64 21.27
CA SER A 444 -0.82 -7.51 20.54
C SER A 444 -1.92 -6.64 19.92
N THR A 445 -1.62 -5.36 19.68
CA THR A 445 -2.55 -4.45 18.97
C THR A 445 -2.07 -4.25 17.55
N CYS A 446 -2.91 -4.61 16.58
CA CYS A 446 -2.63 -4.37 15.16
C CYS A 446 -2.80 -2.89 14.80
N TYR A 447 -1.92 -2.39 13.93
CA TYR A 447 -1.91 -0.98 13.53
C TYR A 447 -1.39 -0.77 12.11
N LEU A 448 -1.85 0.34 11.51
CA LEU A 448 -1.35 0.91 10.27
C LEU A 448 -0.55 2.16 10.61
N ASN A 449 0.69 2.21 10.16
CA ASN A 449 1.56 3.37 10.23
C ASN A 449 1.74 3.94 8.82
N ALA A 450 1.32 5.19 8.62
CA ALA A 450 1.48 5.91 7.37
C ALA A 450 2.46 7.06 7.56
N LYS A 451 3.43 7.16 6.65
CA LYS A 451 4.49 8.16 6.67
C LYS A 451 4.38 9.04 5.43
N PHE A 452 4.48 10.35 5.61
CA PHE A 452 4.28 11.36 4.58
C PHE A 452 5.44 12.36 4.56
N TYR A 453 5.97 12.63 3.37
CA TYR A 453 6.98 13.64 3.12
C TYR A 453 6.44 14.74 2.22
N GLU A 454 6.12 15.87 2.85
CA GLU A 454 5.69 17.05 2.12
C GLU A 454 6.75 17.55 1.15
N ILE A 455 6.31 18.15 0.05
CA ILE A 455 7.17 18.90 -0.87
C ILE A 455 7.13 20.39 -0.58
N VAL A 456 8.15 21.10 -1.06
CA VAL A 456 8.23 22.57 -0.95
C VAL A 456 7.07 23.25 -1.68
N GLY A 457 6.89 24.54 -1.37
CA GLY A 457 5.86 25.38 -1.99
C GLY A 457 5.96 25.39 -3.50
N GLU A 458 4.80 25.47 -4.16
CA GLU A 458 4.71 25.38 -5.61
C GLU A 458 4.67 26.75 -6.29
N ASN A 459 5.20 26.81 -7.51
CA ASN A 459 5.03 27.95 -8.41
C ASN A 459 4.32 27.50 -9.68
N LYS A 460 3.03 27.17 -9.54
CA LYS A 460 2.17 26.75 -10.66
C LYS A 460 2.03 27.83 -11.73
N THR A 461 2.09 29.10 -11.35
CA THR A 461 1.91 30.25 -12.25
C THR A 461 3.06 30.40 -13.24
N GLU A 462 4.30 30.13 -12.84
CA GLU A 462 5.49 30.35 -13.69
C GLU A 462 6.11 29.04 -14.22
N LEU A 463 5.83 27.89 -13.60
CA LEU A 463 6.42 26.60 -13.98
C LEU A 463 5.38 25.56 -14.44
N GLY A 464 4.09 25.81 -14.23
CA GLY A 464 3.03 24.86 -14.52
C GLY A 464 3.18 23.53 -13.78
N ARG A 465 2.40 22.54 -14.20
CA ARG A 465 2.44 21.14 -13.73
C ARG A 465 2.54 20.18 -14.92
N PRO A 466 3.07 18.96 -14.73
CA PRO A 466 3.13 17.92 -15.76
C PRO A 466 1.79 17.64 -16.44
N LEU A 467 1.79 17.56 -17.77
CA LEU A 467 0.61 17.16 -18.56
C LEU A 467 0.92 16.03 -19.55
N TYR A 468 2.06 16.11 -20.25
CA TYR A 468 2.56 15.08 -21.17
C TYR A 468 1.52 14.54 -22.17
N GLN A 469 0.69 15.44 -22.72
CA GLN A 469 -0.39 15.10 -23.65
C GLN A 469 -0.44 16.11 -24.80
N THR A 470 -0.86 15.66 -25.98
CA THR A 470 -1.24 16.56 -27.07
C THR A 470 -2.51 17.32 -26.74
N LYS A 471 -2.44 18.65 -26.73
CA LYS A 471 -3.58 19.55 -26.51
C LYS A 471 -3.60 20.65 -27.55
N THR A 472 -4.80 21.11 -27.87
CA THR A 472 -4.99 22.38 -28.57
C THR A 472 -4.71 23.52 -27.60
N LEU A 473 -3.85 24.48 -27.98
CA LEU A 473 -3.39 25.52 -27.07
C LEU A 473 -4.50 26.46 -26.60
N SER A 474 -5.56 26.65 -27.40
CA SER A 474 -6.77 27.38 -26.99
C SER A 474 -7.52 26.76 -25.80
N SER A 475 -7.32 25.47 -25.51
CA SER A 475 -7.89 24.81 -24.33
C SER A 475 -7.11 25.07 -23.03
N LEU A 476 -5.95 25.72 -23.14
CA LEU A 476 -5.04 25.99 -22.03
C LEU A 476 -4.96 27.49 -21.73
N SER A 477 -4.49 27.83 -20.52
CA SER A 477 -4.23 29.21 -20.10
C SER A 477 -3.07 29.27 -19.11
N GLY A 478 -2.44 30.44 -19.01
CA GLY A 478 -1.25 30.64 -18.19
C GLY A 478 0.01 30.03 -18.81
N PHE A 479 0.98 29.66 -17.96
CA PHE A 479 2.25 29.09 -18.41
C PHE A 479 2.07 27.74 -19.10
N CYS A 480 2.75 27.54 -20.23
CA CYS A 480 2.74 26.31 -21.01
C CYS A 480 4.12 26.04 -21.60
N VAL A 481 4.52 24.76 -21.67
CA VAL A 481 5.74 24.30 -22.33
C VAL A 481 5.39 23.13 -23.23
N CYS A 482 5.75 23.23 -24.50
CA CYS A 482 5.59 22.16 -25.48
C CYS A 482 6.92 21.43 -25.70
N SER A 483 6.85 20.25 -26.33
CA SER A 483 8.02 19.53 -26.84
C SER A 483 7.91 19.34 -28.33
N GLY A 484 8.99 19.66 -29.07
CA GLY A 484 9.04 19.53 -30.52
C GLY A 484 7.95 20.33 -31.23
N ALA A 485 7.55 21.48 -30.67
CA ALA A 485 6.54 22.32 -31.27
C ALA A 485 7.04 22.87 -32.61
N ASP A 486 6.25 22.63 -33.65
CA ASP A 486 6.41 23.20 -34.99
C ASP A 486 5.07 23.83 -35.42
N ALA A 487 4.95 25.14 -35.22
CA ALA A 487 3.73 25.89 -35.45
C ALA A 487 3.53 26.15 -36.95
N GLN A 488 2.42 25.66 -37.50
CA GLN A 488 2.00 25.93 -38.88
C GLN A 488 1.36 27.31 -38.94
N ILE A 489 2.18 28.34 -39.18
CA ILE A 489 1.74 29.75 -39.22
C ILE A 489 2.04 30.40 -40.57
N SER A 490 1.26 31.44 -40.90
CA SER A 490 1.37 32.23 -42.13
C SER A 490 2.52 33.26 -42.15
N GLY A 491 3.48 33.13 -41.23
CA GLY A 491 4.58 34.08 -41.02
C GLY A 491 5.83 33.84 -41.87
N ILE A 492 6.79 34.75 -41.75
CA ILE A 492 8.13 34.55 -42.34
C ILE A 492 8.94 33.55 -41.50
N ALA A 493 9.97 32.94 -42.08
CA ALA A 493 10.76 31.87 -41.45
C ALA A 493 11.30 32.25 -40.05
N ASP A 494 11.79 33.48 -39.88
CA ASP A 494 12.31 33.95 -38.58
C ASP A 494 11.21 34.08 -37.51
N GLU A 495 9.98 34.42 -37.92
CA GLU A 495 8.83 34.48 -37.01
C GLU A 495 8.43 33.08 -36.53
N VAL A 496 8.44 32.10 -37.45
CA VAL A 496 8.19 30.68 -37.16
C VAL A 496 9.24 30.14 -36.18
N ILE A 497 10.52 30.40 -36.44
CA ILE A 497 11.62 29.97 -35.57
C ILE A 497 11.47 30.59 -34.18
N ALA A 498 11.19 31.89 -34.10
CA ALA A 498 10.97 32.57 -32.81
C ALA A 498 9.80 31.95 -32.03
N ILE A 499 8.68 31.69 -32.69
CA ILE A 499 7.50 31.05 -32.06
C ILE A 499 7.84 29.65 -31.57
N ASN A 500 8.46 28.82 -32.41
CA ASN A 500 8.85 27.47 -32.03
C ASN A 500 9.81 27.48 -30.83
N ASN A 501 10.75 28.43 -30.79
CA ASN A 501 11.64 28.59 -29.63
C ASN A 501 10.84 28.91 -28.36
N TYR A 502 9.91 29.86 -28.40
CA TYR A 502 9.06 30.19 -27.24
C TYR A 502 8.16 29.04 -26.79
N LEU A 503 7.53 28.33 -27.74
CA LEU A 503 6.67 27.18 -27.44
C LEU A 503 7.47 26.07 -26.72
N ASN A 504 8.71 25.84 -27.13
CA ASN A 504 9.57 24.80 -26.55
C ASN A 504 10.32 25.24 -25.27
N SER A 505 10.59 26.54 -25.10
CA SER A 505 11.25 27.07 -23.89
C SER A 505 10.29 27.43 -22.77
N GLY A 506 9.01 27.63 -23.09
CA GLY A 506 7.96 28.05 -22.16
C GLY A 506 7.44 29.45 -22.44
N PHE A 507 6.12 29.57 -22.48
CA PHE A 507 5.41 30.81 -22.82
C PHE A 507 4.09 30.92 -22.04
N PHE A 508 3.46 32.11 -22.08
CA PHE A 508 2.20 32.41 -21.39
C PHE A 508 1.04 32.59 -22.38
N ILE A 509 0.00 31.80 -22.16
CA ILE A 509 -1.29 31.93 -22.83
C ILE A 509 -2.16 32.89 -22.01
N GLU A 510 -2.36 34.10 -22.52
CA GLU A 510 -3.05 35.22 -21.84
C GLU A 510 -4.06 35.92 -22.75
#